data_AF-A0A1F5JAE7-F1
#
_entry.id   AF-A0A1F5JAE7-F1
#
_cell.length_a   1.000
_cell.length_b   1.000
_cell.length_c   1.000
_cell.angle_alpha   90.00
_cell.angle_beta   90.00
_cell.angle_gamma   90.00
#
_symmetry.space_group_name_H-M   'P 1'
#
loop_
_entity.id
_entity.type
_entity.pdbx_description
1 polymer ?
#
loop_
_entity_poly.entity_id
_entity_poly.type
_entity_poly.pdbx_seq_one_letter_code
_entity_poly.pdbx_strand_id
1 'polypeptide(L)'
;MFAGKEVCLYGEGYGRKIQETGKLYAPDGVDFVLFDITIDEWWLERKNIEDIAQKLGVKVVPIVGEGTLTDAIEMTKKGFKSEWGDFLAEGIVAKPRTELNSREGERIITKIKHRDFK
;
A
#
# COMPACT_ATOMS: atom_id res chain seq x y z
N MET A 1 1.11 5.44 23.63
CA MET A 1 1.56 5.41 22.22
C MET A 1 1.14 6.67 21.46
N PHE A 2 -0.10 7.18 21.62
CA PHE A 2 -0.58 8.30 20.80
C PHE A 2 -1.23 9.49 21.57
N ALA A 3 -0.99 9.63 22.89
CA ALA A 3 -1.27 10.82 23.72
C ALA A 3 -2.39 11.80 23.28
N GLY A 4 -3.63 11.32 23.12
CA GLY A 4 -4.79 12.19 22.80
C GLY A 4 -4.89 12.64 21.34
N LYS A 5 -4.09 12.06 20.44
CA LYS A 5 -4.08 12.31 19.00
C LYS A 5 -5.14 11.48 18.29
N GLU A 6 -5.70 12.02 17.21
CA GLU A 6 -6.53 11.21 16.31
C GLU A 6 -5.62 10.35 15.45
N VAL A 7 -5.89 9.03 15.40
CA VAL A 7 -5.05 8.08 14.68
C VAL A 7 -5.92 7.21 13.79
N CYS A 8 -5.59 7.14 12.50
CA CYS A 8 -6.24 6.25 11.55
C CYS A 8 -5.21 5.36 10.86
N LEU A 9 -5.46 4.04 10.88
CA LEU A 9 -4.67 3.04 10.18
C LEU A 9 -5.42 2.63 8.91
N TYR A 10 -4.82 2.91 7.76
CA TYR A 10 -5.36 2.58 6.46
C TYR A 10 -4.71 1.31 5.93
N GLY A 11 -5.54 0.35 5.57
CA GLY A 11 -5.07 -0.92 5.04
C GLY A 11 -6.15 -1.62 4.24
N GLU A 12 -5.78 -2.76 3.69
CA GLU A 12 -6.67 -3.62 2.93
C GLU A 12 -6.91 -4.91 3.69
N GLY A 13 -8.20 -5.20 3.93
CA GLY A 13 -8.60 -6.54 4.35
C GLY A 13 -8.48 -7.47 3.15
N TYR A 14 -7.85 -8.63 3.33
CA TYR A 14 -7.73 -9.64 2.29
C TYR A 14 -8.02 -11.02 2.85
N GLY A 15 -8.36 -11.96 1.96
CA GLY A 15 -8.69 -13.33 2.35
C GLY A 15 -10.04 -13.80 1.86
N ARG A 16 -10.47 -14.95 2.37
CA ARG A 16 -11.66 -15.66 1.89
C ARG A 16 -12.92 -14.78 2.05
N LYS A 17 -13.71 -14.70 0.97
CA LYS A 17 -14.96 -13.90 0.87
C LYS A 17 -14.79 -12.37 0.82
N ILE A 18 -13.57 -11.85 0.73
CA ILE A 18 -13.37 -10.40 0.50
C ILE A 18 -13.33 -10.07 -1.00
N GLN A 19 -12.52 -10.81 -1.75
CA GLN A 19 -12.42 -10.72 -3.22
C GLN A 19 -12.32 -12.11 -3.84
N GLU A 20 -12.58 -12.24 -5.14
CA GLU A 20 -12.49 -13.53 -5.87
C GLU A 20 -11.10 -14.17 -5.73
N THR A 21 -10.06 -13.34 -5.78
CA THR A 21 -8.66 -13.73 -5.60
C THR A 21 -8.31 -13.98 -4.14
N GLY A 22 -9.17 -13.58 -3.18
CA GLY A 22 -8.95 -13.65 -1.73
C GLY A 22 -8.59 -15.05 -1.20
N LYS A 23 -9.04 -16.11 -1.86
CA LYS A 23 -8.69 -17.50 -1.54
C LYS A 23 -7.19 -17.81 -1.72
N LEU A 24 -6.51 -17.07 -2.61
CA LEU A 24 -5.07 -17.25 -2.87
C LEU A 24 -4.20 -16.68 -1.74
N TYR A 25 -4.74 -15.74 -0.95
CA TYR A 25 -3.98 -14.99 0.06
C TYR A 25 -4.14 -15.55 1.47
N ALA A 26 -5.37 -15.91 1.86
CA ALA A 26 -5.69 -16.51 3.16
C ALA A 26 -6.82 -17.52 2.97
N PRO A 27 -6.49 -18.78 2.57
CA PRO A 27 -7.49 -19.78 2.19
C PRO A 27 -8.46 -20.13 3.34
N ASP A 28 -7.99 -20.03 4.58
CA ASP A 28 -8.72 -20.41 5.79
C ASP A 28 -9.15 -19.22 6.65
N GLY A 29 -8.99 -17.98 6.17
CA GLY A 29 -9.30 -16.80 6.99
C GLY A 29 -9.32 -15.47 6.24
N VAL A 30 -9.28 -14.42 7.03
CA VAL A 30 -9.11 -13.03 6.60
C VAL A 30 -7.97 -12.43 7.40
N ASP A 31 -7.23 -11.52 6.79
CA ASP A 31 -6.10 -10.83 7.39
C ASP A 31 -6.11 -9.36 6.91
N PHE A 32 -5.25 -8.53 7.50
CA PHE A 32 -5.15 -7.10 7.22
C PHE A 32 -3.72 -6.73 6.86
N VAL A 33 -3.56 -5.93 5.81
CA VAL A 33 -2.27 -5.33 5.45
C VAL A 33 -2.35 -3.82 5.51
N LEU A 34 -1.47 -3.23 6.29
CA LEU A 34 -1.35 -1.79 6.47
C LEU A 34 -0.61 -1.15 5.30
N PHE A 35 -1.08 -0.01 4.81
CA PHE A 35 -0.35 0.78 3.81
C PHE A 35 -0.18 2.25 4.19
N ASP A 36 -1.01 2.79 5.07
CA ASP A 36 -0.86 4.16 5.54
C ASP A 36 -1.30 4.36 6.99
N ILE A 37 -0.79 5.43 7.59
CA ILE A 37 -1.22 5.89 8.91
C ILE A 37 -1.32 7.42 8.87
N THR A 38 -2.41 7.96 9.40
CA THR A 38 -2.49 9.37 9.79
C THR A 38 -2.45 9.53 11.30
N ILE A 39 -1.76 10.58 11.76
CA ILE A 39 -1.81 11.08 13.13
C ILE A 39 -2.11 12.57 13.07
N ASP A 40 -3.30 12.96 13.54
CA ASP A 40 -3.92 14.25 13.22
C ASP A 40 -3.83 14.54 11.71
N GLU A 41 -3.17 15.64 11.31
CA GLU A 41 -2.96 16.03 9.91
C GLU A 41 -1.78 15.36 9.19
N TRP A 42 -1.01 14.51 9.87
CA TRP A 42 0.26 13.98 9.34
C TRP A 42 0.09 12.60 8.70
N TRP A 43 0.39 12.50 7.40
CA TRP A 43 0.70 11.24 6.74
C TRP A 43 2.10 10.78 7.16
N LEU A 44 2.21 9.57 7.71
CA LEU A 44 3.48 9.12 8.25
C LEU A 44 4.45 8.65 7.17
N GLU A 45 5.73 8.94 7.41
CA GLU A 45 6.83 8.36 6.63
C GLU A 45 6.83 6.82 6.76
N ARG A 46 7.30 6.15 5.71
CA ARG A 46 7.37 4.68 5.63
C ARG A 46 7.98 4.04 6.89
N LYS A 47 9.09 4.57 7.38
CA LYS A 47 9.80 4.04 8.57
C LYS A 47 8.93 4.05 9.83
N ASN A 48 8.07 5.07 9.99
CA ASN A 48 7.20 5.21 11.16
C ASN A 48 6.00 4.27 11.04
N ILE A 49 5.49 4.07 9.83
CA ILE A 49 4.46 3.06 9.54
C ILE A 49 4.98 1.66 9.91
N GLU A 50 6.20 1.31 9.48
CA GLU A 50 6.82 0.02 9.77
C GLU A 50 7.08 -0.18 11.27
N ASP A 51 7.56 0.84 11.98
CA ASP A 51 7.76 0.80 13.43
C ASP A 51 6.44 0.57 14.20
N ILE A 52 5.38 1.30 13.83
CA ILE A 52 4.07 1.12 14.45
C ILE A 52 3.50 -0.27 14.11
N ALA A 53 3.60 -0.69 12.85
CA ALA A 53 3.12 -1.99 12.42
C ALA A 53 3.80 -3.15 13.15
N GLN A 54 5.13 -3.07 13.33
CA GLN A 54 5.90 -4.04 14.10
C GLN A 54 5.40 -4.14 15.54
N LYS A 55 5.18 -2.99 16.20
CA LYS A 55 4.69 -2.94 17.59
C LYS A 55 3.26 -3.46 17.73
N LEU A 56 2.43 -3.30 16.70
CA LEU A 56 1.05 -3.81 16.67
C LEU A 56 0.93 -5.25 16.15
N GLY A 57 2.01 -5.81 15.61
CA GLY A 57 2.01 -7.16 15.02
C GLY A 57 1.21 -7.25 13.72
N VAL A 58 1.05 -6.15 12.97
CA VAL A 58 0.34 -6.12 11.69
C VAL A 58 1.31 -6.09 10.52
N LYS A 59 0.94 -6.71 9.39
CA LYS A 59 1.75 -6.69 8.17
C LYS A 59 1.63 -5.33 7.49
N VAL A 60 2.68 -4.93 6.77
CA VAL A 60 2.70 -3.73 5.93
C VAL A 60 2.86 -4.14 4.48
N VAL A 61 2.24 -3.41 3.56
CA VAL A 61 2.45 -3.62 2.11
C VAL A 61 3.94 -3.55 1.77
N PRO A 62 4.46 -4.44 0.91
CA PRO A 62 5.85 -4.45 0.52
C PRO A 62 6.19 -3.26 -0.38
N ILE A 63 7.44 -2.82 -0.34
CA ILE A 63 7.99 -1.89 -1.33
C ILE A 63 8.43 -2.72 -2.53
N VAL A 64 7.76 -2.57 -3.66
CA VAL A 64 8.06 -3.31 -4.89
C VAL A 64 9.19 -2.69 -5.72
N GLY A 65 9.58 -1.44 -5.40
CA GLY A 65 10.69 -0.74 -6.05
C GLY A 65 10.81 0.73 -5.62
N GLU A 66 11.97 1.32 -5.90
CA GLU A 66 12.24 2.75 -5.80
C GLU A 66 12.80 3.26 -7.13
N GLY A 67 12.34 4.42 -7.59
CA GLY A 67 12.74 4.97 -8.88
C GLY A 67 11.86 6.13 -9.32
N THR A 68 11.85 6.41 -10.62
CA THR A 68 10.99 7.43 -11.20
C THR A 68 9.57 6.90 -11.43
N LEU A 69 8.61 7.80 -11.63
CA LEU A 69 7.25 7.41 -12.04
C LEU A 69 7.26 6.63 -13.36
N THR A 70 8.16 6.98 -14.29
CA THR A 70 8.34 6.30 -15.56
C THR A 70 8.78 4.84 -15.36
N ASP A 71 9.69 4.57 -14.42
CA ASP A 71 10.13 3.21 -14.11
C ASP A 71 8.95 2.36 -13.60
N ALA A 72 8.12 2.93 -12.71
CA ALA A 72 6.93 2.28 -12.19
C ALA A 72 5.89 2.00 -13.29
N ILE A 73 5.74 2.92 -14.26
CA ILE A 73 4.88 2.75 -15.43
C ILE A 73 5.36 1.58 -16.28
N GLU A 74 6.65 1.54 -16.63
CA GLU A 74 7.22 0.49 -17.47
C GLU A 74 7.16 -0.89 -16.79
N MET A 75 7.43 -0.96 -15.48
CA MET A 75 7.29 -2.18 -14.69
C MET A 75 5.84 -2.67 -14.69
N THR A 76 4.88 -1.77 -14.43
CA THR A 76 3.46 -2.13 -14.40
C THR A 76 2.95 -2.54 -15.77
N LYS A 77 3.39 -1.87 -16.84
CA LYS A 77 3.01 -2.18 -18.22
C LYS A 77 3.48 -3.57 -18.65
N LYS A 78 4.73 -3.95 -18.32
CA LYS A 78 5.24 -5.31 -18.56
C LYS A 78 4.49 -6.37 -17.75
N GLY A 79 3.97 -5.98 -16.59
CA GLY A 79 3.35 -6.88 -15.63
C GLY A 79 4.41 -7.56 -14.77
N PHE A 80 4.12 -7.69 -13.48
CA PHE A 80 5.03 -8.30 -12.50
C PHE A 80 4.23 -9.21 -11.56
N LYS A 81 4.91 -10.19 -10.95
CA LYS A 81 4.28 -11.09 -9.98
C LYS A 81 3.96 -10.34 -8.69
N SER A 82 2.85 -10.69 -8.07
CA SER A 82 2.49 -10.20 -6.75
C SER A 82 3.44 -10.77 -5.70
N GLU A 83 3.85 -9.95 -4.74
CA GLU A 83 4.59 -10.39 -3.55
C GLU A 83 3.74 -11.31 -2.64
N TRP A 84 2.42 -11.35 -2.88
CA TRP A 84 1.47 -12.09 -2.06
C TRP A 84 1.07 -13.45 -2.64
N GLY A 85 1.65 -13.86 -3.78
CA GLY A 85 1.43 -15.18 -4.34
C GLY A 85 1.74 -15.26 -5.83
N ASP A 86 1.57 -16.46 -6.40
CA ASP A 86 1.94 -16.72 -7.79
C ASP A 86 0.86 -16.29 -8.79
N PHE A 87 0.62 -14.98 -8.86
CA PHE A 87 -0.28 -14.34 -9.81
C PHE A 87 0.21 -12.95 -10.19
N LEU A 88 -0.34 -12.38 -11.24
CA LEU A 88 0.02 -11.05 -11.73
C LEU A 88 -0.51 -9.97 -10.78
N ALA A 89 0.36 -9.05 -10.35
CA ALA A 89 -0.05 -7.91 -9.54
C ALA A 89 -1.04 -7.01 -10.32
N GLU A 90 -2.02 -6.43 -9.62
CA GLU A 90 -2.98 -5.50 -10.21
C GLU A 90 -2.29 -4.24 -10.76
N GLY A 91 -1.32 -3.74 -10.00
CA GLY A 91 -0.66 -2.48 -10.26
C GLY A 91 0.24 -2.03 -9.12
N ILE A 92 0.69 -0.78 -9.20
CA ILE A 92 1.54 -0.12 -8.21
C ILE A 92 0.82 1.12 -7.70
N VAL A 93 0.81 1.31 -6.37
CA VAL A 93 0.54 2.61 -5.75
C VAL A 93 1.88 3.29 -5.55
N ALA A 94 2.08 4.44 -6.19
CA ALA A 94 3.32 5.19 -6.17
C ALA A 94 3.12 6.51 -5.40
N LYS A 95 4.06 6.79 -4.49
CA LYS A 95 4.14 8.05 -3.76
C LYS A 95 5.59 8.55 -3.70
N PRO A 96 5.85 9.86 -3.57
CA PRO A 96 7.21 10.35 -3.42
C PRO A 96 7.83 9.84 -2.11
N ARG A 97 9.16 9.74 -2.07
CA ARG A 97 9.90 9.25 -0.89
C ARG A 97 9.65 10.10 0.36
N THR A 98 9.45 11.40 0.16
CA THR A 98 8.97 12.34 1.18
C THR A 98 7.51 12.65 0.89
N GLU A 99 6.66 12.65 1.90
CA GLU A 99 5.24 13.00 1.71
C GLU A 99 5.13 14.46 1.25
N LEU A 100 4.43 14.69 0.13
CA LEU A 100 4.27 16.00 -0.50
C LEU A 100 2.78 16.24 -0.77
N ASN A 101 2.37 17.50 -0.67
CA ASN A 101 1.03 17.94 -1.07
C ASN A 101 1.11 18.90 -2.25
N SER A 102 0.04 18.93 -3.05
CA SER A 102 -0.20 19.96 -4.05
C SER A 102 -0.45 21.31 -3.38
N ARG A 103 -0.49 22.39 -4.18
CA ARG A 103 -0.83 23.73 -3.68
C ARG A 103 -2.25 23.82 -3.11
N GLU A 104 -3.12 22.90 -3.50
CA GLU A 104 -4.51 22.81 -3.04
C GLU A 104 -4.64 21.94 -1.78
N GLY A 105 -3.51 21.41 -1.27
CA GLY A 105 -3.47 20.58 -0.06
C GLY A 105 -3.70 19.10 -0.30
N GLU A 106 -3.92 18.67 -1.55
CA GLU A 106 -4.09 17.27 -1.89
C GLU A 106 -2.76 16.51 -1.84
N ARG A 107 -2.76 15.29 -1.30
CA ARG A 107 -1.57 14.46 -1.24
C ARG A 107 -1.11 14.03 -2.64
N ILE A 108 0.19 14.09 -2.90
CA ILE A 108 0.78 13.56 -4.13
C ILE A 108 0.92 12.05 -4.01
N ILE A 109 0.02 11.33 -4.66
CA ILE A 109 -0.02 9.88 -4.73
C ILE A 109 -0.71 9.47 -6.05
N THR A 110 -0.29 8.37 -6.64
CA THR A 110 -0.94 7.84 -7.85
C THR A 110 -1.00 6.33 -7.84
N LYS A 111 -1.83 5.78 -8.72
CA LYS A 111 -1.95 4.35 -8.97
C LYS A 111 -1.77 4.08 -10.45
N ILE A 112 -1.02 3.05 -10.76
CA ILE A 112 -0.78 2.59 -12.12
C ILE A 112 -1.28 1.16 -12.16
N LYS A 113 -2.25 0.83 -13.02
CA LYS A 113 -2.79 -0.54 -13.10
C LYS A 113 -2.40 -1.20 -14.40
N HIS A 114 -2.01 -2.47 -14.34
CA HIS A 114 -1.60 -3.22 -15.52
C HIS A 114 -2.74 -3.33 -16.55
N ARG A 115 -3.99 -3.37 -16.08
CA ARG A 115 -5.18 -3.39 -16.94
C ARG A 115 -5.31 -2.14 -17.82
N ASP A 116 -4.77 -0.99 -17.41
CA ASP A 116 -4.91 0.27 -18.15
C ASP A 116 -4.04 0.31 -19.44
N PHE A 117 -3.14 -0.67 -19.61
CA PHE A 117 -2.30 -0.82 -20.81
C PHE A 117 -2.82 -1.88 -21.80
N LYS A 118 -3.99 -2.46 -21.54
CA LYS A 118 -4.61 -3.52 -22.36
C LYS A 118 -5.78 -3.02 -23.17
#